data_AF-A0A2C9UA15-F1
#
_entry.id   AF-A0A2C9UA15-F1
#
_cell.length_a   1.000
_cell.length_b   1.000
_cell.length_c   1.000
_cell.angle_alpha   90.00
_cell.angle_beta   90.00
_cell.angle_gamma   90.00
#
_symmetry.space_group_name_H-M   'P 1'
#
loop_
_entity.id
_entity.type
_entity.pdbx_description
1 polymer ?
#
loop_
_entity_poly.entity_id
_entity_poly.type
_entity_poly.pdbx_seq_one_letter_code
_entity_poly.pdbx_strand_id
1 'polypeptide(L)'
;MPLMFLSSHGNYIAACPVCYLPVEEAIALMPKLPSFSPIVNSLTYIYEDPLSRDGEFGGSEFGGYPTLKQRSDSYDIRESMSIHCGFVRGKKPGRNTGFDMDEIDLAAMEQCRGVVVASAIFGAFDNIQQPSNISEYSKKTVCFFMFVDEETEAYLKKNSDLDGSRKIGIWRIVVVHNLPYADGRRNGKVPKLLAHRMFPNARFSLWIDGKLELIVDPYQILERHLWRKNATLAISRHYKRFDVFVEAEANKAAGKYDNASIDFQIGFYKKEGLIPYSVAKLPITSDVPEGCVIIREHVPISNLFTCLWFNEVDRFTSRDQISFSTVRDKIRAKTNWTVNMFLDCERRNFVVQKYHRDVLEHMAHLPPAVYPPPPPRVLVYEPPKRAFETSADKVTSVPVRRAKRGRKSGSRRHRKVVAGGRDIDSS
;
A
#
# COMPACT_ATOMS: atom_id res chain seq x y z
N MET A 1 0.41 2.01 29.18
CA MET A 1 1.52 2.57 28.38
C MET A 1 1.71 1.68 27.16
N PRO A 2 1.67 2.19 25.92
CA PRO A 2 2.01 1.38 24.75
C PRO A 2 3.52 1.13 24.71
N LEU A 3 3.94 -0.13 24.49
CA LEU A 3 5.36 -0.43 24.30
C LEU A 3 5.85 0.23 23.01
N MET A 4 7.02 0.87 23.10
CA MET A 4 7.63 1.57 21.98
C MET A 4 8.28 0.60 21.00
N PHE A 5 8.04 0.80 19.71
CA PHE A 5 8.82 0.16 18.66
C PHE A 5 10.27 0.66 18.70
N LEU A 6 11.24 -0.23 18.86
CA LEU A 6 12.66 0.08 18.65
C LEU A 6 13.09 -0.46 17.29
N SER A 7 13.51 0.45 16.40
CA SER A 7 14.28 0.13 15.20
C SER A 7 15.57 0.93 15.22
N SER A 8 16.69 0.29 14.91
CA SER A 8 18.04 0.74 15.29
C SER A 8 18.57 1.98 14.57
N HIS A 9 17.84 2.53 13.59
CA HIS A 9 18.27 3.68 12.80
C HIS A 9 17.15 4.72 12.71
N GLY A 10 17.35 5.85 13.38
CA GLY A 10 16.31 6.84 13.65
C GLY A 10 15.81 7.60 12.42
N ASN A 11 14.54 7.38 12.07
CA ASN A 11 13.57 8.43 11.77
C ASN A 11 12.17 7.83 11.75
N TYR A 12 11.45 7.92 12.87
CA TYR A 12 10.07 7.48 12.99
C TYR A 12 9.17 8.43 12.18
N ILE A 13 8.84 8.06 10.94
CA ILE A 13 7.79 8.74 10.17
C ILE A 13 6.44 8.36 10.82
N ALA A 14 5.99 9.22 11.74
CA ALA A 14 4.69 9.10 12.38
C ALA A 14 3.56 9.24 11.36
N ALA A 15 2.37 8.77 11.72
CA ALA A 15 1.15 9.06 10.98
C ALA A 15 0.93 10.59 10.94
N CYS A 16 0.66 11.15 9.76
CA CYS A 16 0.35 12.57 9.62
C CYS A 16 -1.18 12.77 9.68
N PRO A 17 -1.71 13.86 10.26
CA PRO A 17 -3.16 13.97 10.52
C PRO A 17 -4.01 13.82 9.24
N VAL A 18 -4.94 12.87 9.25
CA VAL A 18 -5.95 12.70 8.20
C VAL A 18 -7.32 13.09 8.73
N CYS A 19 -7.99 14.01 8.04
CA CYS A 19 -9.36 14.41 8.35
C CYS A 19 -10.36 13.52 7.58
N TYR A 20 -10.81 12.45 8.23
CA TYR A 20 -11.98 11.67 7.84
C TYR A 20 -13.27 12.37 8.26
N LEU A 21 -14.33 12.21 7.48
CA LEU A 21 -15.68 12.57 7.89
C LEU A 21 -16.24 11.51 8.86
N PRO A 22 -17.31 11.80 9.62
CA PRO A 22 -18.15 10.77 10.24
C PRO A 22 -18.55 9.68 9.23
N VAL A 23 -18.76 8.45 9.70
CA VAL A 23 -19.00 7.30 8.81
C VAL A 23 -20.29 7.49 8.01
N GLU A 24 -21.33 8.04 8.64
CA GLU A 24 -22.63 8.32 8.06
C GLU A 24 -22.54 9.37 6.95
N GLU A 25 -21.75 10.43 7.16
CA GLU A 25 -21.46 11.45 6.14
C GLU A 25 -20.66 10.89 4.97
N ALA A 26 -19.64 10.05 5.26
CA ALA A 26 -18.87 9.38 4.22
C ALA A 26 -19.76 8.48 3.36
N ILE A 27 -20.63 7.66 3.96
CA ILE A 27 -21.61 6.82 3.25
C ILE A 27 -22.54 7.68 2.38
N ALA A 28 -23.05 8.81 2.91
CA ALA A 28 -23.94 9.71 2.18
C ALA A 28 -23.28 10.37 0.95
N LEU A 29 -21.94 10.48 0.93
CA LEU A 29 -21.16 11.01 -0.19
C LEU A 29 -20.76 9.96 -1.23
N MET A 30 -21.17 8.69 -1.09
CA MET A 30 -20.93 7.65 -2.09
C MET A 30 -21.48 8.10 -3.47
N PRO A 31 -20.65 8.25 -4.52
CA PRO A 31 -21.11 8.79 -5.79
C PRO A 31 -22.17 7.90 -6.44
N LYS A 32 -23.25 8.48 -6.97
CA LYS A 32 -24.37 7.71 -7.55
C LYS A 32 -24.07 7.10 -8.93
N LEU A 33 -23.21 7.75 -9.70
CA LEU A 33 -22.78 7.31 -11.04
C LEU A 33 -21.29 6.95 -11.02
N PRO A 34 -20.82 5.99 -11.84
CA PRO A 34 -19.39 5.71 -12.01
C PRO A 34 -18.60 6.94 -12.45
N SER A 35 -17.34 7.05 -12.01
CA SER A 35 -16.45 8.11 -12.50
C SER A 35 -16.14 7.98 -13.99
N PHE A 36 -15.88 9.13 -14.63
CA PHE A 36 -15.48 9.18 -16.03
C PHE A 36 -14.18 8.41 -16.30
N SER A 37 -14.15 7.71 -17.43
CA SER A 37 -13.01 6.95 -17.93
C SER A 37 -12.50 7.63 -19.22
N PRO A 38 -11.33 8.28 -19.22
CA PRO A 38 -10.82 8.98 -20.39
C PRO A 38 -10.39 7.99 -21.47
N ILE A 39 -10.86 8.24 -22.70
CA ILE A 39 -10.68 7.42 -23.90
C ILE A 39 -11.37 6.05 -23.79
N VAL A 40 -10.99 5.21 -22.82
CA VAL A 40 -11.48 3.83 -22.73
C VAL A 40 -12.93 3.79 -22.25
N ASN A 41 -13.84 3.37 -23.12
CA ASN A 41 -15.26 3.17 -22.84
C ASN A 41 -15.57 1.71 -22.48
N SER A 42 -14.91 0.75 -23.15
CA SER A 42 -15.14 -0.68 -22.98
C SER A 42 -13.83 -1.48 -22.92
N LEU A 43 -13.80 -2.51 -22.08
CA LEU A 43 -12.73 -3.50 -22.01
C LEU A 43 -13.30 -4.90 -22.13
N THR A 44 -12.74 -5.66 -23.06
CA THR A 44 -12.89 -7.11 -23.16
C THR A 44 -11.60 -7.79 -22.72
N TYR A 45 -11.72 -8.95 -22.08
CA TYR A 45 -10.55 -9.71 -21.62
C TYR A 45 -10.29 -10.88 -22.55
N ILE A 46 -9.03 -11.08 -22.91
CA ILE A 46 -8.64 -12.14 -23.86
C ILE A 46 -8.78 -13.50 -23.18
N TYR A 47 -9.51 -14.39 -23.87
CA TYR A 47 -9.52 -15.84 -23.64
C TYR A 47 -8.68 -16.47 -24.74
N GLU A 48 -7.82 -17.42 -24.38
CA GLU A 48 -6.92 -18.08 -25.32
C GLU A 48 -6.76 -19.57 -24.93
N ASP A 49 -7.18 -20.45 -25.84
CA ASP A 49 -7.08 -21.91 -25.70
C ASP A 49 -7.19 -22.55 -27.10
N PRO A 50 -6.13 -23.17 -27.64
CA PRO A 50 -4.80 -23.32 -27.05
C PRO A 50 -4.03 -21.99 -26.97
N LEU A 51 -3.12 -21.89 -26.01
CA LEU A 51 -2.22 -20.74 -25.86
C LEU A 51 -1.23 -20.66 -27.03
N SER A 52 -1.10 -19.48 -27.65
CA SER A 52 0.09 -19.15 -28.43
C SER A 52 1.32 -19.24 -27.52
N ARG A 53 2.40 -19.84 -28.04
CA ARG A 53 3.71 -19.90 -27.41
C ARG A 53 4.76 -19.43 -28.40
N ASP A 54 4.55 -18.24 -28.97
CA ASP A 54 5.36 -17.63 -30.03
C ASP A 54 6.76 -17.16 -29.57
N GLY A 55 7.51 -18.01 -28.85
CA GLY A 55 8.97 -17.95 -28.64
C GLY A 55 9.56 -16.77 -27.86
N GLU A 56 8.82 -15.67 -27.67
CA GLU A 56 9.28 -14.47 -26.97
C GLU A 56 9.27 -14.65 -25.44
N PHE A 57 10.07 -13.84 -24.74
CA PHE A 57 10.28 -14.03 -23.30
C PHE A 57 9.09 -13.55 -22.44
N GLY A 58 8.86 -14.30 -21.36
CA GLY A 58 7.88 -14.00 -20.31
C GLY A 58 6.43 -14.26 -20.71
N GLY A 59 5.51 -13.91 -19.82
CA GLY A 59 4.15 -14.46 -19.82
C GLY A 59 4.08 -15.77 -19.03
N SER A 60 2.89 -16.36 -18.98
CA SER A 60 2.60 -17.56 -18.19
C SER A 60 1.35 -18.27 -18.70
N GLU A 61 1.12 -19.51 -18.26
CA GLU A 61 -0.15 -20.23 -18.51
C GLU A 61 -1.39 -19.48 -17.99
N PHE A 62 -1.21 -18.55 -17.04
CA PHE A 62 -2.28 -17.79 -16.40
C PHE A 62 -2.53 -16.42 -17.06
N GLY A 63 -1.45 -15.71 -17.40
CA GLY A 63 -1.48 -14.41 -18.07
C GLY A 63 -1.54 -14.48 -19.61
N GLY A 64 -1.31 -15.66 -20.17
CA GLY A 64 -1.00 -15.88 -21.58
C GLY A 64 0.47 -15.58 -21.88
N TYR A 65 0.86 -15.78 -23.13
CA TYR A 65 2.20 -15.43 -23.63
C TYR A 65 2.13 -14.29 -24.65
N PRO A 66 1.61 -13.10 -24.27
CA PRO A 66 1.51 -11.98 -25.23
C PRO A 66 2.90 -11.62 -25.76
N THR A 67 3.01 -11.46 -27.07
CA THR A 67 4.20 -10.92 -27.72
C THR A 67 4.50 -9.48 -27.26
N LEU A 68 5.72 -9.03 -27.45
CA LEU A 68 6.16 -7.64 -27.28
C LEU A 68 5.36 -6.69 -28.18
N LYS A 69 4.91 -7.16 -29.35
CA LYS A 69 3.98 -6.43 -30.21
C LYS A 69 2.63 -6.26 -29.53
N GLN A 70 1.97 -7.33 -29.10
CA GLN A 70 0.68 -7.25 -28.38
C GLN A 70 0.79 -6.41 -27.09
N ARG A 71 1.91 -6.51 -26.36
CA ARG A 71 2.22 -5.63 -25.23
C ARG A 71 2.28 -4.16 -25.67
N SER A 72 2.99 -3.84 -26.74
CA SER A 72 3.12 -2.46 -27.23
C SER A 72 1.78 -1.89 -27.71
N ASP A 73 1.02 -2.69 -28.47
CA ASP A 73 -0.34 -2.37 -28.96
C ASP A 73 -1.32 -2.14 -27.80
N SER A 74 -1.12 -2.77 -26.64
CA SER A 74 -1.95 -2.56 -25.44
C SER A 74 -1.74 -1.21 -24.74
N TYR A 75 -0.62 -0.53 -25.02
CA TYR A 75 -0.39 0.85 -24.61
C TYR A 75 -0.88 1.88 -25.66
N ASP A 76 -1.42 1.43 -26.80
CA ASP A 76 -2.12 2.29 -27.73
C ASP A 76 -3.62 2.33 -27.38
N ILE A 77 -3.95 3.28 -26.50
CA ILE A 77 -5.23 3.36 -25.80
C ILE A 77 -6.35 3.78 -26.75
N ARG A 78 -7.40 2.96 -26.81
CA ARG A 78 -8.55 3.09 -27.73
C ARG A 78 -9.86 2.99 -26.96
N GLU A 79 -10.96 3.40 -27.57
CA GLU A 79 -12.28 3.42 -26.90
C GLU A 79 -12.79 2.03 -26.51
N SER A 80 -12.45 1.00 -27.30
CA SER A 80 -12.71 -0.40 -27.00
C SER A 80 -11.43 -1.20 -27.22
N MET A 81 -11.06 -2.02 -26.24
CA MET A 81 -9.83 -2.80 -26.27
C MET A 81 -10.04 -4.21 -25.72
N SER A 82 -9.49 -5.21 -26.42
CA SER A 82 -9.29 -6.56 -25.89
C SER A 82 -7.90 -6.65 -25.25
N ILE A 83 -7.81 -7.11 -24.00
CA ILE A 83 -6.55 -7.13 -23.24
C ILE A 83 -6.32 -8.43 -22.46
N HIS A 84 -5.08 -8.94 -22.47
CA HIS A 84 -4.61 -9.96 -21.54
C HIS A 84 -4.66 -9.40 -20.12
N CYS A 85 -5.23 -10.11 -19.16
CA CYS A 85 -5.43 -9.59 -17.80
C CYS A 85 -5.57 -10.72 -16.77
N GLY A 86 -4.69 -11.73 -16.86
CA GLY A 86 -4.85 -13.01 -16.16
C GLY A 86 -6.08 -13.80 -16.63
N PHE A 87 -6.25 -15.01 -16.09
CA PHE A 87 -7.40 -15.88 -16.38
C PHE A 87 -7.66 -16.04 -17.89
N VAL A 88 -6.61 -16.26 -18.68
CA VAL A 88 -6.75 -16.40 -20.15
C VAL A 88 -7.31 -17.77 -20.54
N ARG A 89 -7.07 -18.79 -19.72
CA ARG A 89 -7.70 -20.11 -19.78
C ARG A 89 -9.00 -20.08 -18.96
N GLY A 90 -9.99 -20.88 -19.38
CA GLY A 90 -11.30 -20.97 -18.74
C GLY A 90 -12.23 -19.76 -18.99
N LYS A 91 -13.53 -20.01 -19.22
CA LYS A 91 -14.49 -18.97 -19.65
C LYS A 91 -14.86 -17.96 -18.56
N LYS A 92 -14.49 -18.21 -17.30
CA LYS A 92 -14.82 -17.38 -16.13
C LYS A 92 -13.64 -17.40 -15.16
N PRO A 93 -13.14 -16.25 -14.69
CA PRO A 93 -12.09 -16.18 -13.68
C PRO A 93 -12.38 -17.07 -12.47
N GLY A 94 -11.39 -17.87 -12.06
CA GLY A 94 -11.51 -18.80 -10.92
C GLY A 94 -12.14 -20.16 -11.22
N ARG A 95 -12.48 -20.47 -12.48
CA ARG A 95 -13.02 -21.78 -12.90
C ARG A 95 -12.22 -22.36 -14.08
N ASN A 96 -11.32 -23.31 -13.78
CA ASN A 96 -10.40 -23.95 -14.74
C ASN A 96 -9.48 -22.94 -15.45
N THR A 97 -8.86 -22.08 -14.64
CA THR A 97 -8.10 -20.89 -15.05
C THR A 97 -6.66 -20.88 -14.52
N GLY A 98 -6.31 -21.81 -13.62
CA GLY A 98 -5.01 -21.79 -12.93
C GLY A 98 -4.94 -20.78 -11.79
N PHE A 99 -6.08 -20.48 -11.16
CA PHE A 99 -6.21 -19.78 -9.86
C PHE A 99 -7.64 -20.08 -9.38
N ASP A 100 -7.91 -21.37 -9.17
CA ASP A 100 -9.28 -21.88 -9.13
C ASP A 100 -9.88 -21.80 -7.73
N MET A 101 -11.19 -21.56 -7.65
CA MET A 101 -11.89 -21.29 -6.39
C MET A 101 -13.21 -22.07 -6.37
N ASP A 102 -13.65 -22.46 -5.18
CA ASP A 102 -14.92 -23.19 -5.02
C ASP A 102 -16.12 -22.41 -5.56
N GLU A 103 -17.09 -23.12 -6.14
CA GLU A 103 -18.29 -22.52 -6.75
C GLU A 103 -19.11 -21.66 -5.78
N ILE A 104 -19.12 -22.02 -4.48
CA ILE A 104 -19.78 -21.24 -3.43
C ILE A 104 -19.07 -19.90 -3.19
N ASP A 105 -17.75 -19.86 -3.38
CA ASP A 105 -16.94 -18.65 -3.25
C ASP A 105 -17.09 -17.78 -4.49
N LEU A 106 -17.02 -18.36 -5.70
CA LEU A 106 -17.34 -17.66 -6.96
C LEU A 106 -18.72 -16.99 -6.92
N ALA A 107 -19.75 -17.71 -6.43
CA ALA A 107 -21.09 -17.16 -6.27
C ALA A 107 -21.15 -16.02 -5.24
N ALA A 108 -20.42 -16.12 -4.13
CA ALA A 108 -20.34 -15.06 -3.12
C ALA A 108 -19.61 -13.81 -3.66
N MET A 109 -18.59 -13.98 -4.51
CA MET A 109 -17.87 -12.90 -5.17
C MET A 109 -18.74 -12.16 -6.19
N GLU A 110 -19.56 -12.89 -6.96
CA GLU A 110 -20.55 -12.30 -7.87
C GLU A 110 -21.70 -11.58 -7.14
N GLN A 111 -22.08 -12.04 -5.95
CA GLN A 111 -23.08 -11.38 -5.12
C GLN A 111 -22.54 -10.10 -4.45
N CYS A 112 -21.22 -9.95 -4.33
CA CYS A 112 -20.63 -8.74 -3.78
C CYS A 112 -20.88 -7.53 -4.69
N ARG A 113 -21.71 -6.59 -4.21
CA ARG A 113 -22.07 -5.34 -4.88
C ARG A 113 -21.60 -4.15 -4.04
N GLY A 114 -21.08 -3.11 -4.70
CA GLY A 114 -20.58 -1.94 -3.99
C GLY A 114 -19.10 -2.04 -3.64
N VAL A 115 -18.74 -2.40 -2.41
CA VAL A 115 -17.36 -2.34 -1.90
C VAL A 115 -16.86 -3.72 -1.49
N VAL A 116 -15.67 -4.11 -1.97
CA VAL A 116 -14.91 -5.27 -1.47
C VAL A 116 -13.63 -4.82 -0.77
N VAL A 117 -13.30 -5.44 0.36
CA VAL A 117 -11.97 -5.40 0.97
C VAL A 117 -11.34 -6.77 0.74
N ALA A 118 -10.15 -6.79 0.13
CA ALA A 118 -9.44 -8.00 -0.26
C ALA A 118 -8.04 -8.02 0.35
N SER A 119 -7.63 -9.19 0.83
CA SER A 119 -6.29 -9.50 1.33
C SER A 119 -5.90 -10.93 0.91
N ALA A 120 -4.62 -11.29 0.95
CA ALA A 120 -4.19 -12.68 0.76
C ALA A 120 -3.02 -13.07 1.66
N ILE A 121 -2.95 -14.36 1.98
CA ILE A 121 -1.84 -15.01 2.69
C ILE A 121 -1.57 -16.35 1.98
N PHE A 122 -0.36 -16.51 1.46
CA PHE A 122 0.10 -17.72 0.77
C PHE A 122 1.38 -18.24 1.44
N GLY A 123 1.61 -19.56 1.44
CA GLY A 123 2.70 -20.24 2.17
C GLY A 123 2.67 -19.98 3.68
N ALA A 124 1.46 -19.76 4.22
CA ALA A 124 1.16 -19.38 5.59
C ALA A 124 2.06 -18.23 6.15
N PHE A 125 2.49 -17.31 5.28
CA PHE A 125 3.56 -16.35 5.55
C PHE A 125 3.24 -15.29 6.64
N ASP A 126 1.96 -15.00 6.84
CA ASP A 126 1.44 -14.00 7.77
C ASP A 126 0.33 -14.60 8.64
N ASN A 127 0.07 -13.99 9.80
CA ASN A 127 -1.12 -14.26 10.60
C ASN A 127 -2.27 -13.36 10.13
N ILE A 128 -3.50 -13.87 10.07
CA ILE A 128 -4.69 -13.08 9.70
C ILE A 128 -4.88 -11.91 10.67
N GLN A 129 -4.93 -10.70 10.12
CA GLN A 129 -5.28 -9.49 10.87
C GLN A 129 -6.76 -9.18 10.71
N GLN A 130 -7.49 -9.04 11.83
CA GLN A 130 -8.90 -8.67 11.82
C GLN A 130 -9.04 -7.15 11.69
N PRO A 131 -9.81 -6.62 10.72
CA PRO A 131 -10.13 -5.21 10.67
C PRO A 131 -10.84 -4.74 11.93
N SER A 132 -10.39 -3.61 12.48
CA SER A 132 -10.97 -2.95 13.64
C SER A 132 -11.63 -1.61 13.24
N ASN A 133 -12.48 -1.07 14.12
CA ASN A 133 -13.26 0.15 13.89
C ASN A 133 -14.18 0.14 12.65
N ILE A 134 -14.59 -1.04 12.18
CA ILE A 134 -15.58 -1.18 11.09
C ILE A 134 -16.99 -0.95 11.65
N SER A 135 -17.77 -0.08 11.01
CA SER A 135 -19.14 0.22 11.42
C SER A 135 -20.12 -0.94 11.19
N GLU A 136 -21.24 -0.95 11.91
CA GLU A 136 -22.31 -1.94 11.71
C GLU A 136 -22.97 -1.87 10.33
N TYR A 137 -22.89 -0.71 9.66
CA TYR A 137 -23.29 -0.58 8.26
C TYR A 137 -22.29 -1.33 7.37
N SER A 138 -20.99 -1.04 7.50
CA SER A 138 -19.94 -1.65 6.69
C SER A 138 -19.80 -3.14 6.90
N LYS A 139 -20.00 -3.67 8.12
CA LYS A 139 -20.05 -5.12 8.39
C LYS A 139 -21.17 -5.84 7.61
N LYS A 140 -22.21 -5.11 7.17
CA LYS A 140 -23.36 -5.65 6.41
C LYS A 140 -23.27 -5.38 4.90
N THR A 141 -22.60 -4.30 4.49
CA THR A 141 -22.59 -3.83 3.09
C THR A 141 -21.24 -3.97 2.38
N VAL A 142 -20.13 -4.10 3.12
CA VAL A 142 -18.79 -4.32 2.58
C VAL A 142 -18.45 -5.80 2.65
N CYS A 143 -17.99 -6.38 1.55
CA CYS A 143 -17.58 -7.78 1.52
C CYS A 143 -16.09 -7.90 1.89
N PHE A 144 -15.76 -8.70 2.90
CA PHE A 144 -14.38 -8.92 3.34
C PHE A 144 -13.91 -10.30 2.89
N PHE A 145 -12.91 -10.36 2.01
CA PHE A 145 -12.37 -11.59 1.41
C PHE A 145 -10.88 -11.75 1.68
N MET A 146 -10.48 -12.93 2.18
CA MET A 146 -9.11 -13.34 2.39
C MET A 146 -8.79 -14.55 1.51
N PHE A 147 -7.89 -14.39 0.55
CA PHE A 147 -7.44 -15.47 -0.32
C PHE A 147 -6.30 -16.24 0.36
N VAL A 148 -6.40 -17.57 0.37
CA VAL A 148 -5.40 -18.47 0.98
C VAL A 148 -5.10 -19.63 0.05
N ASP A 149 -3.94 -20.24 0.18
CA ASP A 149 -3.66 -21.56 -0.42
C ASP A 149 -3.99 -22.70 0.55
N GLU A 150 -3.95 -23.92 0.04
CA GLU A 150 -4.22 -25.15 0.79
C GLU A 150 -3.27 -25.33 2.00
N GLU A 151 -2.01 -24.88 1.89
CA GLU A 151 -1.05 -24.86 3.00
C GLU A 151 -1.50 -23.91 4.12
N THR A 152 -1.87 -22.68 3.75
CA THR A 152 -2.38 -21.68 4.69
C THR A 152 -3.73 -22.12 5.28
N GLU A 153 -4.61 -22.73 4.49
CA GLU A 153 -5.89 -23.27 4.98
C GLU A 153 -5.66 -24.40 6.01
N ALA A 154 -4.74 -25.33 5.75
CA ALA A 154 -4.38 -26.39 6.69
C ALA A 154 -3.76 -25.82 7.98
N TYR A 155 -2.94 -24.77 7.88
CA TYR A 155 -2.43 -24.04 9.04
C TYR A 155 -3.56 -23.38 9.85
N LEU A 156 -4.53 -22.73 9.18
CA LEU A 156 -5.66 -22.07 9.83
C LEU A 156 -6.60 -23.06 10.52
N LYS A 157 -6.93 -24.19 9.88
CA LYS A 157 -7.74 -25.29 10.48
C LYS A 157 -7.14 -25.84 11.78
N LYS A 158 -5.82 -25.71 11.97
CA LYS A 158 -5.09 -26.19 13.16
C LYS A 158 -4.94 -25.11 14.25
N ASN A 159 -4.86 -23.83 13.87
CA ASN A 159 -4.43 -22.74 14.77
C ASN A 159 -5.45 -21.59 14.87
N SER A 160 -6.65 -21.72 14.32
CA SER A 160 -7.68 -20.68 14.29
C SER A 160 -9.08 -21.30 14.20
N ASP A 161 -10.09 -20.53 14.60
CA ASP A 161 -11.50 -20.91 14.47
C ASP A 161 -11.98 -20.80 13.01
N LEU A 162 -11.33 -21.49 12.07
CA LEU A 162 -11.84 -21.69 10.72
C LEU A 162 -12.95 -22.74 10.78
N ASP A 163 -14.14 -22.26 11.12
CA ASP A 163 -15.34 -23.09 11.28
C ASP A 163 -15.96 -23.52 9.94
N GLY A 164 -17.04 -24.29 10.02
CA GLY A 164 -17.81 -24.71 8.85
C GLY A 164 -18.47 -23.54 8.07
N SER A 165 -18.45 -22.31 8.58
CA SER A 165 -18.96 -21.12 7.87
C SER A 165 -17.96 -20.52 6.87
N ARG A 166 -16.73 -21.05 6.81
CA ARG A 166 -15.61 -20.53 5.99
C ARG A 166 -15.26 -19.07 6.33
N LYS A 167 -15.36 -18.69 7.60
CA LYS A 167 -15.00 -17.37 8.09
C LYS A 167 -13.99 -17.43 9.21
N ILE A 168 -13.21 -16.37 9.34
CA ILE A 168 -12.41 -16.08 10.53
C ILE A 168 -12.66 -14.61 10.86
N GLY A 169 -13.42 -14.35 11.93
CA GLY A 169 -13.94 -13.02 12.22
C GLY A 169 -14.84 -12.50 11.09
N ILE A 170 -14.54 -11.32 10.54
CA ILE A 170 -15.33 -10.76 9.43
C ILE A 170 -14.89 -11.26 8.04
N TRP A 171 -13.68 -11.81 7.92
CA TRP A 171 -13.16 -12.34 6.65
C TRP A 171 -13.89 -13.60 6.24
N ARG A 172 -14.39 -13.65 5.00
CA ARG A 172 -14.63 -14.90 4.28
C ARG A 172 -13.28 -15.42 3.77
N ILE A 173 -12.96 -16.67 4.10
CA ILE A 173 -11.77 -17.35 3.61
C ILE A 173 -12.09 -18.01 2.28
N VAL A 174 -11.29 -17.73 1.26
CA VAL A 174 -11.39 -18.36 -0.07
C VAL A 174 -10.09 -19.13 -0.32
N VAL A 175 -10.22 -20.44 -0.43
CA VAL A 175 -9.11 -21.32 -0.79
C VAL A 175 -8.90 -21.25 -2.30
N VAL A 176 -7.64 -21.11 -2.70
CA VAL A 176 -7.20 -21.06 -4.09
C VAL A 176 -6.46 -22.33 -4.42
N HIS A 177 -6.96 -23.03 -5.43
CA HIS A 177 -6.44 -24.27 -5.98
C HIS A 177 -5.68 -24.00 -7.29
N ASN A 178 -4.87 -24.95 -7.73
CA ASN A 178 -4.15 -24.90 -9.01
C ASN A 178 -3.34 -23.59 -9.21
N LEU A 179 -2.58 -23.18 -8.18
CA LEU A 179 -1.87 -21.90 -8.19
C LEU A 179 -0.98 -21.70 -9.44
N PRO A 180 -0.97 -20.50 -10.05
CA PRO A 180 -0.31 -20.27 -11.33
C PRO A 180 1.21 -20.14 -11.24
N TYR A 181 1.73 -19.86 -10.04
CA TYR A 181 3.16 -19.61 -9.82
C TYR A 181 3.67 -20.36 -8.58
N ALA A 182 4.93 -20.77 -8.61
CA ALA A 182 5.62 -21.30 -7.43
C ALA A 182 5.93 -20.22 -6.37
N ASP A 183 6.05 -18.95 -6.76
CA ASP A 183 6.24 -17.84 -5.82
C ASP A 183 4.89 -17.36 -5.26
N GLY A 184 4.63 -17.67 -3.98
CA GLY A 184 3.46 -17.18 -3.25
C GLY A 184 3.32 -15.64 -3.27
N ARG A 185 4.41 -14.88 -3.39
CA ARG A 185 4.35 -13.41 -3.54
C ARG A 185 3.86 -12.98 -4.91
N ARG A 186 4.07 -13.79 -5.95
CA ARG A 186 3.53 -13.62 -7.30
C ARG A 186 2.05 -14.01 -7.33
N ASN A 187 1.67 -15.13 -6.69
CA ASN A 187 0.26 -15.51 -6.48
C ASN A 187 -0.53 -14.39 -5.78
N GLY A 188 0.07 -13.76 -4.75
CA GLY A 188 -0.47 -12.56 -4.08
C GLY A 188 -0.76 -11.36 -4.98
N LYS A 189 -0.21 -11.30 -6.21
CA LYS A 189 -0.49 -10.23 -7.17
C LYS A 189 -1.80 -10.41 -7.93
N VAL A 190 -2.30 -11.65 -8.03
CA VAL A 190 -3.59 -11.97 -8.67
C VAL A 190 -4.74 -11.25 -7.94
N PRO A 191 -5.03 -11.50 -6.64
CA PRO A 191 -6.14 -10.82 -5.97
C PRO A 191 -5.91 -9.32 -5.76
N LYS A 192 -4.63 -8.91 -5.68
CA LYS A 192 -4.22 -7.51 -5.53
C LYS A 192 -4.52 -6.63 -6.74
N LEU A 193 -4.19 -7.10 -7.93
CA LEU A 193 -4.31 -6.31 -9.16
C LEU A 193 -5.60 -6.64 -9.92
N LEU A 194 -5.98 -7.92 -9.96
CA LEU A 194 -7.09 -8.44 -10.77
C LEU A 194 -8.42 -8.53 -10.02
N ALA A 195 -8.60 -7.80 -8.92
CA ALA A 195 -9.86 -7.77 -8.15
C ALA A 195 -11.11 -7.48 -9.02
N HIS A 196 -10.99 -6.75 -10.14
CA HIS A 196 -12.11 -6.47 -11.05
C HIS A 196 -12.49 -7.68 -11.93
N ARG A 197 -11.58 -8.63 -12.14
CA ARG A 197 -11.86 -9.89 -12.85
C ARG A 197 -12.66 -10.85 -11.96
N MET A 198 -12.36 -10.86 -10.67
CA MET A 198 -12.97 -11.80 -9.70
C MET A 198 -14.25 -11.28 -9.05
N PHE A 199 -14.37 -9.95 -8.86
CA PHE A 199 -15.56 -9.31 -8.30
C PHE A 199 -16.26 -8.45 -9.37
N PRO A 200 -16.87 -9.04 -10.41
CA PRO A 200 -17.37 -8.30 -11.58
C PRO A 200 -18.50 -7.32 -11.27
N ASN A 201 -19.18 -7.49 -10.13
CA ASN A 201 -20.28 -6.61 -9.66
C ASN A 201 -19.86 -5.65 -8.54
N ALA A 202 -18.61 -5.72 -8.07
CA ALA A 202 -18.08 -4.74 -7.12
C ALA A 202 -17.70 -3.46 -7.88
N ARG A 203 -18.00 -2.31 -7.27
CA ARG A 203 -17.67 -1.00 -7.83
C ARG A 203 -16.37 -0.44 -7.28
N PHE A 204 -16.06 -0.74 -6.02
CA PHE A 204 -14.84 -0.30 -5.35
C PHE A 204 -14.12 -1.48 -4.71
N SER A 205 -12.79 -1.45 -4.70
CA SER A 205 -11.97 -2.39 -3.93
C SER A 205 -10.91 -1.68 -3.10
N LEU A 206 -10.70 -2.16 -1.87
CA LEU A 206 -9.52 -1.90 -1.07
C LEU A 206 -8.69 -3.20 -1.03
N TRP A 207 -7.49 -3.18 -1.62
CA TRP A 207 -6.47 -4.18 -1.33
C TRP A 207 -5.73 -3.80 -0.06
N ILE A 208 -5.50 -4.77 0.81
CA ILE A 208 -4.73 -4.67 2.06
C ILE A 208 -3.77 -5.88 2.10
N ASP A 209 -2.45 -5.68 2.18
CA ASP A 209 -1.51 -6.81 2.36
C ASP A 209 -1.77 -7.54 3.70
N GLY A 210 -1.67 -8.88 3.75
CA GLY A 210 -2.05 -9.71 4.91
C GLY A 210 -1.38 -9.36 6.26
N LYS A 211 -0.17 -8.79 6.24
CA LYS A 211 0.54 -8.24 7.42
C LYS A 211 -0.10 -6.98 8.04
N LEU A 212 -1.14 -6.41 7.43
CA LEU A 212 -1.74 -5.13 7.84
C LEU A 212 -3.11 -5.34 8.48
N GLU A 213 -3.32 -4.70 9.63
CA GLU A 213 -4.63 -4.50 10.22
C GLU A 213 -5.26 -3.23 9.63
N LEU A 214 -6.48 -3.34 9.09
CA LEU A 214 -7.30 -2.19 8.67
C LEU A 214 -8.00 -1.59 9.91
N ILE A 215 -7.83 -0.31 10.18
CA ILE A 215 -8.26 0.33 11.44
C ILE A 215 -9.22 1.53 11.28
N VAL A 216 -9.71 1.78 10.06
CA VAL A 216 -10.66 2.85 9.70
C VAL A 216 -11.68 2.28 8.73
N ASP A 217 -12.92 2.79 8.75
CA ASP A 217 -14.01 2.28 7.94
C ASP A 217 -13.76 2.46 6.42
N PRO A 218 -14.02 1.43 5.58
CA PRO A 218 -13.83 1.51 4.13
C PRO A 218 -14.49 2.72 3.46
N TYR A 219 -15.67 3.17 3.91
CA TYR A 219 -16.34 4.33 3.31
C TYR A 219 -15.57 5.64 3.60
N GLN A 220 -14.99 5.80 4.79
CA GLN A 220 -14.16 6.95 5.13
C GLN A 220 -12.87 6.98 4.30
N ILE A 221 -12.29 5.81 4.02
CA ILE A 221 -11.09 5.67 3.19
C ILE A 221 -11.40 6.00 1.71
N LEU A 222 -12.51 5.49 1.18
CA LEU A 222 -12.97 5.77 -0.19
C LEU A 222 -13.27 7.25 -0.38
N GLU A 223 -13.99 7.87 0.56
CA GLU A 223 -14.28 9.31 0.54
C GLU A 223 -12.99 10.12 0.54
N ARG A 224 -12.10 9.86 1.51
CA ARG A 224 -10.86 10.62 1.69
C ARG A 224 -9.89 10.51 0.51
N HIS A 225 -9.73 9.32 -0.06
CA HIS A 225 -8.66 9.03 -1.03
C HIS A 225 -9.13 8.91 -2.49
N LEU A 226 -10.40 8.61 -2.77
CA LEU A 226 -10.95 8.62 -4.13
C LEU A 226 -11.88 9.82 -4.35
N TRP A 227 -13.00 9.89 -3.63
CA TRP A 227 -14.11 10.78 -3.99
C TRP A 227 -13.77 12.26 -3.80
N ARG A 228 -13.23 12.64 -2.63
CA ARG A 228 -12.74 14.01 -2.35
C ARG A 228 -11.57 14.42 -3.24
N LYS A 229 -10.95 13.46 -3.94
CA LYS A 229 -9.80 13.65 -4.84
C LYS A 229 -10.17 13.55 -6.32
N ASN A 230 -11.44 13.26 -6.64
CA ASN A 230 -11.93 12.98 -7.98
C ASN A 230 -11.01 11.97 -8.74
N ALA A 231 -10.60 10.90 -8.04
CA ALA A 231 -9.65 9.91 -8.53
C ALA A 231 -10.26 8.51 -8.51
N THR A 232 -9.91 7.69 -9.50
CA THR A 232 -10.41 6.30 -9.64
C THR A 232 -9.41 5.25 -9.16
N LEU A 233 -8.17 5.64 -8.86
CA LEU A 233 -7.18 4.83 -8.15
C LEU A 233 -6.36 5.72 -7.23
N ALA A 234 -6.18 5.30 -5.98
CA ALA A 234 -5.31 5.91 -5.01
C ALA A 234 -4.34 4.90 -4.40
N ILE A 235 -3.09 5.31 -4.25
CA ILE A 235 -1.99 4.50 -3.73
C ILE A 235 -0.99 5.39 -3.00
N SER A 236 -0.43 4.93 -1.88
CA SER A 236 0.62 5.67 -1.19
C SER A 236 1.93 5.63 -1.98
N ARG A 237 2.71 6.71 -1.96
CA ARG A 237 4.13 6.63 -2.34
C ARG A 237 4.95 5.87 -1.29
N HIS A 238 6.01 5.19 -1.72
CA HIS A 238 6.93 4.50 -0.82
C HIS A 238 7.68 5.48 0.11
N TYR A 239 7.90 5.09 1.37
CA TYR A 239 8.26 6.01 2.46
C TYR A 239 9.72 6.51 2.44
N LYS A 240 10.62 5.80 1.74
CA LYS A 240 12.07 6.09 1.72
C LYS A 240 12.66 6.22 0.31
N ARG A 241 12.07 5.58 -0.69
CA ARG A 241 12.58 5.48 -2.06
C ARG A 241 11.50 5.99 -3.00
N PHE A 242 11.86 6.93 -3.87
CA PHE A 242 10.93 7.58 -4.80
C PHE A 242 11.32 7.38 -6.27
N ASP A 243 12.48 6.78 -6.51
CA ASP A 243 13.05 6.49 -7.82
C ASP A 243 13.09 4.98 -8.03
N VAL A 244 12.65 4.54 -9.21
CA VAL A 244 12.53 3.12 -9.59
C VAL A 244 13.87 2.39 -9.70
N PHE A 245 14.95 3.09 -10.06
CA PHE A 245 16.31 2.51 -10.08
C PHE A 245 16.83 2.33 -8.65
N VAL A 246 16.57 3.30 -7.76
CA VAL A 246 16.89 3.17 -6.33
C VAL A 246 16.07 2.05 -5.66
N GLU A 247 14.82 1.83 -6.10
CA GLU A 247 14.02 0.68 -5.71
C GLU A 247 14.64 -0.64 -6.21
N ALA A 248 15.05 -0.73 -7.47
CA ALA A 248 15.68 -1.92 -8.03
C ALA A 248 16.97 -2.32 -7.28
N GLU A 249 17.88 -1.37 -7.02
CA GLU A 249 19.09 -1.63 -6.22
C GLU A 249 18.76 -2.09 -4.80
N ALA A 250 17.75 -1.50 -4.16
CA ALA A 250 17.30 -1.92 -2.83
C ALA A 250 16.68 -3.33 -2.83
N ASN A 251 16.04 -3.76 -3.92
CA ASN A 251 15.52 -5.12 -4.06
C ASN A 251 16.62 -6.16 -4.25
N LYS A 252 17.65 -5.85 -5.04
CA LYS A 252 18.86 -6.68 -5.20
C LYS A 252 19.61 -6.82 -3.88
N ALA A 253 19.91 -5.69 -3.22
CA ALA A 253 20.62 -5.68 -1.94
C ALA A 253 19.88 -6.42 -0.81
N ALA A 254 18.55 -6.48 -0.87
CA ALA A 254 17.73 -7.21 0.10
C ALA A 254 17.30 -8.63 -0.35
N GLY A 255 17.90 -9.16 -1.43
CA GLY A 255 17.67 -10.51 -1.94
C GLY A 255 16.20 -10.82 -2.28
N LYS A 256 15.44 -9.81 -2.75
CA LYS A 256 13.98 -9.93 -2.93
C LYS A 256 13.55 -10.59 -4.25
N TYR A 257 14.47 -10.71 -5.19
CA TYR A 257 14.34 -11.45 -6.44
C TYR A 257 15.76 -11.72 -6.97
N ASP A 258 15.89 -12.57 -7.99
CA ASP A 258 17.16 -12.70 -8.72
C ASP A 258 17.62 -11.35 -9.29
N ASN A 259 18.92 -11.06 -9.14
CA ASN A 259 19.52 -9.80 -9.53
C ASN A 259 19.55 -9.62 -11.05
N ALA A 260 19.88 -10.66 -11.80
CA ALA A 260 19.94 -10.59 -13.27
C ALA A 260 18.56 -10.31 -13.88
N SER A 261 17.51 -10.89 -13.30
CA SER A 261 16.11 -10.64 -13.66
C SER A 261 15.67 -9.19 -13.38
N ILE A 262 16.09 -8.61 -12.25
CA ILE A 262 15.84 -7.19 -11.94
C ILE A 262 16.60 -6.29 -12.93
N ASP A 263 17.87 -6.57 -13.18
CA ASP A 263 18.70 -5.78 -14.11
C ASP A 263 18.20 -5.87 -15.55
N PHE A 264 17.69 -7.03 -15.96
CA PHE A 264 17.01 -7.21 -17.25
C PHE A 264 15.73 -6.38 -17.34
N GLN A 265 14.85 -6.42 -16.34
CA GLN A 265 13.61 -5.61 -16.31
C GLN A 265 13.91 -4.10 -16.37
N ILE A 266 14.88 -3.64 -15.57
CA ILE A 266 15.32 -2.23 -15.57
C ILE A 266 15.98 -1.85 -16.89
N GLY A 267 16.83 -2.71 -17.45
CA GLY A 267 17.47 -2.50 -18.75
C GLY A 267 16.46 -2.43 -19.89
N PHE A 268 15.39 -3.24 -19.84
CA PHE A 268 14.28 -3.18 -20.77
C PHE A 268 13.54 -1.84 -20.68
N TYR A 269 13.12 -1.41 -19.48
CA TYR A 269 12.42 -0.12 -19.33
C TYR A 269 13.29 1.10 -19.68
N LYS A 270 14.60 1.07 -19.40
CA LYS A 270 15.52 2.13 -19.85
C LYS A 270 15.55 2.25 -21.38
N LYS A 271 15.54 1.14 -22.11
CA LYS A 271 15.43 1.14 -23.59
C LYS A 271 14.09 1.67 -24.08
N GLU A 272 13.02 1.51 -23.30
CA GLU A 272 11.71 2.13 -23.55
C GLU A 272 11.60 3.60 -23.11
N GLY A 273 12.68 4.23 -22.63
CA GLY A 273 12.71 5.65 -22.24
C GLY A 273 12.37 5.94 -20.78
N LEU A 274 12.40 4.94 -19.88
CA LEU A 274 12.25 5.18 -18.44
C LEU A 274 13.46 5.98 -17.92
N ILE A 275 13.20 7.20 -17.44
CA ILE A 275 14.19 8.12 -16.86
C ILE A 275 14.01 8.25 -15.34
N PRO A 276 15.07 8.66 -14.60
CA PRO A 276 15.01 8.85 -13.14
C PRO A 276 13.86 9.74 -12.68
N TYR A 277 13.43 9.52 -11.44
CA TYR A 277 12.41 10.36 -10.82
C TYR A 277 12.95 11.79 -10.64
N SER A 278 12.13 12.77 -11.00
CA SER A 278 12.41 14.18 -10.75
C SER A 278 11.11 14.95 -10.56
N VAL A 279 11.21 16.18 -10.03
CA VAL A 279 10.07 17.08 -9.83
C VAL A 279 9.34 17.45 -11.13
N ALA A 280 9.93 17.19 -12.31
CA ALA A 280 9.24 17.32 -13.59
C ALA A 280 8.08 16.33 -13.78
N LYS A 281 8.03 15.23 -13.00
CA LYS A 281 6.93 14.25 -13.02
C LYS A 281 5.69 14.68 -12.21
N LEU A 282 5.70 15.87 -11.59
CA LEU A 282 4.55 16.42 -10.86
C LEU A 282 3.27 16.46 -11.73
N PRO A 283 2.07 16.28 -11.14
CA PRO A 283 1.77 16.23 -9.71
C PRO A 283 2.11 14.89 -9.02
N ILE A 284 2.63 13.89 -9.75
CA ILE A 284 3.04 12.62 -9.16
C ILE A 284 4.37 12.77 -8.41
N THR A 285 4.39 12.30 -7.15
CA THR A 285 5.46 12.59 -6.18
C THR A 285 6.46 11.44 -5.95
N SER A 286 6.35 10.37 -6.74
CA SER A 286 7.20 9.17 -6.69
C SER A 286 6.99 8.29 -7.93
N ASP A 287 8.03 7.60 -8.39
CA ASP A 287 7.92 6.43 -9.29
C ASP A 287 7.60 5.13 -8.56
N VAL A 288 7.83 5.11 -7.25
CA VAL A 288 7.74 3.91 -6.40
C VAL A 288 6.50 4.02 -5.49
N PRO A 289 5.50 3.10 -5.63
CA PRO A 289 4.39 3.03 -4.71
C PRO A 289 4.78 2.23 -3.44
N GLU A 290 4.17 2.58 -2.31
CA GLU A 290 3.99 1.64 -1.19
C GLU A 290 2.74 0.81 -1.52
N GLY A 291 2.97 -0.31 -2.20
CA GLY A 291 1.89 -1.12 -2.77
C GLY A 291 1.09 -1.94 -1.76
N CYS A 292 1.39 -1.89 -0.47
CA CYS A 292 0.68 -2.69 0.53
C CYS A 292 -0.78 -2.28 0.78
N VAL A 293 -1.21 -1.16 0.18
CA VAL A 293 -2.62 -0.76 0.05
C VAL A 293 -2.87 -0.29 -1.38
N ILE A 294 -4.01 -0.68 -1.98
CA ILE A 294 -4.54 -0.07 -3.21
C ILE A 294 -6.02 0.23 -3.01
N ILE A 295 -6.44 1.46 -3.27
CA ILE A 295 -7.84 1.89 -3.19
C ILE A 295 -8.29 2.19 -4.63
N ARG A 296 -9.33 1.52 -5.14
CA ARG A 296 -9.70 1.61 -6.57
C ARG A 296 -11.21 1.62 -6.78
N GLU A 297 -11.70 2.48 -7.67
CA GLU A 297 -13.00 2.32 -8.33
C GLU A 297 -12.81 1.54 -9.64
N HIS A 298 -13.67 0.57 -9.91
CA HIS A 298 -13.58 -0.33 -11.06
C HIS A 298 -14.26 0.31 -12.28
N VAL A 299 -13.51 1.17 -12.97
CA VAL A 299 -13.90 1.79 -14.25
C VAL A 299 -12.92 1.35 -15.34
N PRO A 300 -13.24 1.47 -16.63
CA PRO A 300 -12.39 0.91 -17.69
C PRO A 300 -10.92 1.36 -17.62
N ILE A 301 -10.63 2.66 -17.43
CA ILE A 301 -9.23 3.15 -17.33
C ILE A 301 -8.44 2.56 -16.16
N SER A 302 -9.06 2.38 -14.99
CA SER A 302 -8.38 1.89 -13.78
C SER A 302 -8.23 0.37 -13.81
N ASN A 303 -9.19 -0.33 -14.42
CA ASN A 303 -9.09 -1.75 -14.72
C ASN A 303 -7.95 -1.99 -15.71
N LEU A 304 -7.90 -1.26 -16.84
CA LEU A 304 -6.80 -1.32 -17.82
C LEU A 304 -5.45 -1.11 -17.14
N PHE A 305 -5.31 -0.04 -16.34
CA PHE A 305 -4.07 0.23 -15.60
C PHE A 305 -3.63 -0.98 -14.78
N THR A 306 -4.53 -1.61 -14.02
CA THR A 306 -4.18 -2.79 -13.22
C THR A 306 -3.98 -4.07 -14.04
N CYS A 307 -4.63 -4.24 -15.19
CA CYS A 307 -4.33 -5.31 -16.14
C CYS A 307 -2.90 -5.18 -16.68
N LEU A 308 -2.54 -4.01 -17.20
CA LEU A 308 -1.19 -3.77 -17.72
C LEU A 308 -0.13 -3.89 -16.62
N TRP A 309 -0.41 -3.39 -15.41
CA TRP A 309 0.50 -3.56 -14.27
C TRP A 309 0.69 -5.03 -13.87
N PHE A 310 -0.38 -5.83 -13.90
CA PHE A 310 -0.28 -7.29 -13.71
C PHE A 310 0.54 -7.95 -14.83
N ASN A 311 0.33 -7.58 -16.10
CA ASN A 311 1.06 -8.15 -17.23
C ASN A 311 2.57 -7.86 -17.17
N GLU A 312 2.99 -6.68 -16.67
CA GLU A 312 4.40 -6.40 -16.41
C GLU A 312 4.97 -7.26 -15.27
N VAL A 313 4.20 -7.47 -14.21
CA VAL A 313 4.57 -8.34 -13.08
C VAL A 313 4.70 -9.80 -13.52
N ASP A 314 3.80 -10.26 -14.38
CA ASP A 314 3.83 -11.62 -14.93
C ASP A 314 5.01 -11.82 -15.89
N ARG A 315 5.24 -10.88 -16.82
CA ARG A 315 6.35 -10.96 -17.78
C ARG A 315 7.72 -10.93 -17.11
N PHE A 316 7.90 -10.08 -16.10
CA PHE A 316 9.19 -9.82 -15.48
C PHE A 316 9.27 -10.42 -14.06
N THR A 317 9.26 -9.57 -13.03
CA THR A 317 9.48 -9.98 -11.63
C THR A 317 8.24 -9.74 -10.77
N SER A 318 8.10 -10.48 -9.67
CA SER A 318 7.01 -10.28 -8.70
C SER A 318 7.12 -8.96 -7.89
N ARG A 319 8.06 -8.08 -8.24
CA ARG A 319 8.31 -6.77 -7.63
C ARG A 319 7.49 -5.68 -8.34
N ASP A 320 6.18 -5.68 -8.08
CA ASP A 320 5.19 -4.71 -8.56
C ASP A 320 5.61 -3.23 -8.44
N GLN A 321 6.41 -2.89 -7.44
CA GLN A 321 6.98 -1.54 -7.27
C GLN A 321 7.89 -1.09 -8.44
N ILE A 322 8.52 -2.03 -9.17
CA ILE A 322 9.44 -1.73 -10.29
C ILE A 322 8.66 -1.45 -11.58
N SER A 323 7.56 -2.15 -11.84
CA SER A 323 6.76 -1.99 -13.07
C SER A 323 5.77 -0.83 -13.04
N PHE A 324 5.40 -0.35 -11.84
CA PHE A 324 4.35 0.66 -11.66
C PHE A 324 4.54 1.95 -12.49
N SER A 325 5.74 2.53 -12.46
CA SER A 325 6.03 3.81 -13.13
C SER A 325 5.95 3.68 -14.66
N THR A 326 6.46 2.59 -15.23
CA THR A 326 6.36 2.28 -16.67
C THR A 326 4.92 2.26 -17.15
N VAL A 327 4.03 1.55 -16.43
CA VAL A 327 2.61 1.45 -16.79
C VAL A 327 1.91 2.80 -16.66
N ARG A 328 2.15 3.50 -15.55
CA ARG A 328 1.59 4.83 -15.26
C ARG A 328 1.97 5.84 -16.34
N ASP A 329 3.24 5.92 -16.70
CA ASP A 329 3.74 6.94 -17.61
C ASP A 329 3.26 6.68 -19.04
N LYS A 330 3.22 5.42 -19.50
CA LYS A 330 2.66 5.04 -20.80
C LYS A 330 1.15 5.35 -20.90
N ILE A 331 0.36 5.03 -19.88
CA ILE A 331 -1.08 5.38 -19.86
C ILE A 331 -1.29 6.89 -19.79
N ARG A 332 -0.57 7.60 -18.90
CA ARG A 332 -0.69 9.06 -18.75
C ARG A 332 -0.36 9.79 -20.05
N ALA A 333 0.68 9.37 -20.77
CA ALA A 333 1.07 9.97 -22.05
C ALA A 333 -0.03 9.89 -23.13
N LYS A 334 -0.93 8.90 -23.05
CA LYS A 334 -2.03 8.69 -24.01
C LYS A 334 -3.36 9.29 -23.56
N THR A 335 -3.62 9.40 -22.26
CA THR A 335 -4.96 9.69 -21.70
C THR A 335 -5.02 10.92 -20.80
N ASN A 336 -3.86 11.44 -20.36
CA ASN A 336 -3.72 12.36 -19.22
C ASN A 336 -4.31 11.84 -17.89
N TRP A 337 -4.75 10.57 -17.80
CA TRP A 337 -5.18 9.95 -16.56
C TRP A 337 -4.00 9.74 -15.61
N THR A 338 -4.24 9.84 -14.31
CA THR A 338 -3.23 9.53 -13.30
C THR A 338 -3.85 9.13 -11.97
N VAL A 339 -3.02 8.59 -11.07
CA VAL A 339 -3.43 8.10 -9.75
C VAL A 339 -3.39 9.22 -8.71
N ASN A 340 -4.23 9.14 -7.68
CA ASN A 340 -4.04 9.93 -6.46
C ASN A 340 -2.90 9.32 -5.62
N MET A 341 -1.70 9.88 -5.74
CA MET A 341 -0.52 9.41 -5.01
C MET A 341 -0.36 10.13 -3.66
N PHE A 342 -0.88 9.53 -2.60
CA PHE A 342 -0.90 10.10 -1.25
C PHE A 342 0.36 9.73 -0.44
N LEU A 343 0.55 10.33 0.74
CA LEU A 343 1.74 10.10 1.56
C LEU A 343 1.65 8.79 2.35
N ASP A 344 2.78 8.09 2.55
CA ASP A 344 2.82 6.91 3.44
C ASP A 344 2.38 7.24 4.89
N CYS A 345 2.62 8.47 5.35
CA CYS A 345 2.13 8.92 6.65
C CYS A 345 0.59 9.01 6.72
N GLU A 346 -0.11 9.21 5.58
CA GLU A 346 -1.57 9.13 5.52
C GLU A 346 -2.02 7.66 5.54
N ARG A 347 -1.32 6.76 4.81
CA ARG A 347 -1.56 5.30 4.86
C ARG A 347 -1.56 4.79 6.30
N ARG A 348 -0.58 5.20 7.10
CA ARG A 348 -0.43 4.84 8.53
C ARG A 348 -1.57 5.30 9.45
N ASN A 349 -2.54 6.10 8.97
CA ASN A 349 -3.74 6.42 9.76
C ASN A 349 -4.82 5.34 9.67
N PHE A 350 -4.87 4.58 8.57
CA PHE A 350 -5.93 3.61 8.33
C PHE A 350 -5.45 2.15 8.28
N VAL A 351 -4.13 1.90 8.24
CA VAL A 351 -3.56 0.56 8.44
C VAL A 351 -2.42 0.55 9.46
N VAL A 352 -2.40 -0.47 10.30
CA VAL A 352 -1.31 -0.78 11.25
C VAL A 352 -0.56 -2.00 10.75
N GLN A 353 0.76 -1.89 10.58
CA GLN A 353 1.60 -3.01 10.19
C GLN A 353 1.96 -3.87 11.40
N LYS A 354 1.74 -5.19 11.30
CA LYS A 354 2.28 -6.19 12.23
C LYS A 354 3.58 -6.79 11.69
N TYR A 355 4.22 -7.61 12.52
CA TYR A 355 5.33 -8.46 12.09
C TYR A 355 4.82 -9.67 11.32
N HIS A 356 5.65 -10.16 10.41
CA HIS A 356 5.46 -11.44 9.72
C HIS A 356 5.50 -12.61 10.72
N ARG A 357 4.91 -13.75 10.35
CA ARG A 357 4.73 -14.88 11.29
C ARG A 357 6.09 -15.42 11.77
N ASP A 358 7.04 -15.57 10.86
CA ASP A 358 8.42 -16.01 11.14
C ASP A 358 9.13 -15.13 12.19
N VAL A 359 8.96 -13.81 12.11
CA VAL A 359 9.50 -12.85 13.08
C VAL A 359 8.82 -13.01 14.44
N LEU A 360 7.50 -13.22 14.48
CA LEU A 360 6.77 -13.44 15.73
C LEU A 360 7.16 -14.75 16.40
N GLU A 361 7.29 -15.83 15.63
CA GLU A 361 7.76 -17.14 16.09
C GLU A 361 9.20 -17.03 16.64
N HIS A 362 10.11 -16.41 15.90
CA HIS A 362 11.48 -16.19 16.36
C HIS A 362 11.53 -15.36 17.66
N MET A 363 10.74 -14.29 17.76
CA MET A 363 10.64 -13.47 18.97
C MET A 363 10.06 -14.23 20.16
N ALA A 364 9.12 -15.16 19.94
CA ALA A 364 8.55 -15.99 21.00
C ALA A 364 9.53 -17.05 21.54
N HIS A 365 10.54 -17.43 20.75
CA HIS A 365 11.61 -18.33 21.16
C HIS A 365 12.80 -17.64 21.86
N LEU A 366 12.83 -16.30 21.90
CA LEU A 366 13.83 -15.58 22.70
C LEU A 366 13.47 -15.66 24.19
N PRO A 367 14.43 -15.95 25.09
CA PRO A 367 14.16 -15.91 26.52
C PRO A 367 13.72 -14.50 26.93
N PRO A 368 12.77 -14.37 27.89
CA PRO A 368 12.31 -13.07 28.36
C PRO A 368 13.50 -12.24 28.83
N ALA A 369 13.54 -10.97 28.43
CA ALA A 369 14.65 -10.08 28.72
C ALA A 369 14.88 -10.01 30.24
N VAL A 370 15.98 -10.62 30.70
CA VAL A 370 16.42 -10.54 32.09
C VAL A 370 16.99 -9.15 32.32
N TYR A 371 16.11 -8.20 32.65
CA TYR A 371 16.54 -6.92 33.19
C TYR A 371 17.28 -7.19 34.50
N PRO A 372 18.54 -6.77 34.65
CA PRO A 372 19.19 -6.84 35.95
C PRO A 372 18.38 -6.00 36.95
N PRO A 373 18.28 -6.44 38.22
CA PRO A 373 17.57 -5.66 39.23
C PRO A 373 18.18 -4.25 39.30
N PRO A 374 17.36 -3.20 39.51
CA PRO A 374 17.87 -1.84 39.59
C PRO A 374 18.94 -1.77 40.68
N PRO A 375 20.10 -1.14 40.42
CA PRO A 375 21.17 -1.08 41.40
C PRO A 375 20.67 -0.44 42.69
N PRO A 376 21.09 -0.93 43.87
CA PRO A 376 20.64 -0.39 45.14
C PRO A 376 20.90 1.11 45.20
N ARG A 377 19.89 1.87 45.63
CA ARG A 377 19.99 3.34 45.72
C ARG A 377 21.18 3.70 46.62
N VAL A 378 22.20 4.32 46.04
CA VAL A 378 23.28 4.94 46.80
C VAL A 378 22.66 6.03 47.66
N LEU A 379 22.68 5.83 48.98
CA LEU A 379 22.28 6.86 49.94
C LEU A 379 23.31 7.98 49.90
N VAL A 380 23.00 9.04 49.16
CA VAL A 380 23.78 10.29 49.19
C VAL A 380 23.60 10.90 50.58
N TYR A 381 24.68 10.91 51.36
CA TYR A 381 24.72 11.60 52.65
C TYR A 381 24.67 13.12 52.41
N GLU A 382 23.55 13.77 52.70
CA GLU A 382 23.52 15.25 52.79
C GLU A 382 24.21 15.69 54.08
N PRO A 383 25.18 16.65 54.03
CA PRO A 383 25.78 17.21 55.24
C PRO A 383 24.80 18.15 55.97
N PRO A 384 24.98 18.38 57.30
CA PRO A 384 23.95 19.00 58.11
C PRO A 384 23.74 20.49 57.80
N LYS A 385 22.48 20.90 57.62
CA LYS A 385 22.10 22.32 57.54
C LYS A 385 22.18 22.93 58.95
N ARG A 386 23.04 23.94 59.13
CA ARG A 386 23.07 24.74 60.36
C ARG A 386 21.74 25.49 60.54
N ALA A 387 21.18 25.40 61.74
CA ALA A 387 20.04 26.22 62.12
C ALA A 387 20.47 27.68 62.36
N PHE A 388 19.56 28.60 62.08
CA PHE A 388 19.50 29.91 62.74
C PHE A 388 18.08 30.14 63.21
N GLU A 389 17.96 30.72 64.40
CA GLU A 389 16.74 30.67 65.20
C GLU A 389 15.71 31.77 64.88
N THR A 390 14.49 31.49 65.32
CA THR A 390 13.39 32.39 65.71
C THR A 390 13.79 33.80 66.18
N SER A 391 12.95 34.84 66.10
CA SER A 391 11.51 34.98 65.78
C SER A 391 11.13 36.48 65.69
N ALA A 392 9.93 36.79 65.17
CA ALA A 392 8.91 37.70 65.77
C ALA A 392 8.07 38.46 64.73
N ASP A 393 6.80 38.06 64.63
CA ASP A 393 5.58 38.88 64.59
C ASP A 393 5.32 40.02 63.57
N LYS A 394 4.16 39.86 62.90
CA LYS A 394 3.08 40.86 62.66
C LYS A 394 3.30 41.94 61.58
N VAL A 395 2.28 42.43 60.85
CA VAL A 395 0.92 41.94 60.45
C VAL A 395 0.39 42.91 59.36
N THR A 396 -0.63 42.54 58.57
CA THR A 396 -1.42 43.41 57.63
C THR A 396 -0.66 44.12 56.47
N SER A 397 -1.27 44.54 55.35
CA SER A 397 -2.49 44.14 54.61
C SER A 397 -2.48 44.76 53.19
N VAL A 398 -3.06 44.05 52.22
CA VAL A 398 -3.62 44.44 50.89
C VAL A 398 -3.91 45.95 50.57
N PRO A 399 -4.24 46.36 49.31
CA PRO A 399 -3.95 45.84 47.93
C PRO A 399 -3.52 46.98 46.92
N VAL A 400 -3.62 46.75 45.58
CA VAL A 400 -4.10 47.69 44.50
C VAL A 400 -3.18 48.08 43.29
N ARG A 401 -3.69 47.77 42.07
CA ARG A 401 -3.58 48.38 40.69
C ARG A 401 -2.29 48.42 39.83
N ARG A 402 -2.42 47.78 38.66
CA ARG A 402 -2.38 48.31 37.26
C ARG A 402 -1.51 49.56 36.92
N ALA A 403 -0.48 49.36 36.07
CA ALA A 403 -0.26 50.03 34.76
C ALA A 403 0.91 49.29 34.03
N LYS A 404 0.87 48.81 32.78
CA LYS A 404 0.66 49.36 31.42
C LYS A 404 1.86 50.14 30.82
N ARG A 405 2.37 49.62 29.67
CA ARG A 405 3.32 50.19 28.66
C ARG A 405 4.82 50.21 28.98
N GLY A 406 5.67 49.87 27.98
CA GLY A 406 7.15 49.92 28.09
C GLY A 406 7.97 49.44 26.86
N ARG A 407 7.49 49.70 25.64
CA ARG A 407 8.09 49.31 24.34
C ARG A 407 9.53 49.84 24.09
N LYS A 408 10.53 48.99 23.79
CA LYS A 408 11.49 49.10 22.65
C LYS A 408 12.70 48.13 22.69
N SER A 409 13.12 47.70 21.49
CA SER A 409 14.49 47.63 20.91
C SER A 409 15.67 47.10 21.77
N GLY A 410 16.58 46.24 21.29
CA GLY A 410 16.77 45.65 19.95
C GLY A 410 18.27 45.59 19.59
N SER A 411 18.76 44.49 18.99
CA SER A 411 20.14 44.40 18.45
C SER A 411 20.27 43.25 17.43
N ARG A 412 20.61 43.58 16.18
CA ARG A 412 21.05 42.62 15.15
C ARG A 412 22.58 42.54 15.17
N ARG A 413 23.16 41.38 14.86
CA ARG A 413 24.53 41.28 14.32
C ARG A 413 24.51 40.54 12.98
N HIS A 414 24.94 41.22 11.92
CA HIS A 414 25.25 40.64 10.62
C HIS A 414 26.65 40.01 10.62
N ARG A 415 26.92 39.07 9.71
CA ARG A 415 28.28 38.68 9.30
C ARG A 415 28.44 38.92 7.79
N LYS A 416 29.62 39.41 7.40
CA LYS A 416 29.93 39.95 6.05
C LYS A 416 30.06 38.88 4.97
N VAL A 417 29.73 39.29 3.74
CA VAL A 417 30.24 38.75 2.47
C VAL A 417 31.49 39.57 2.06
N VAL A 418 32.42 38.98 1.30
CA VAL A 418 33.54 39.66 0.63
C VAL A 418 33.57 39.21 -0.84
N ALA A 419 33.86 40.14 -1.76
CA ALA A 419 33.96 39.87 -3.19
C ALA A 419 34.98 40.82 -3.87
N GLY A 420 35.49 40.37 -5.02
CA GLY A 420 36.49 40.97 -5.93
C GLY A 420 37.24 39.82 -6.61
N GLY A 421 37.34 39.65 -7.94
CA GLY A 421 37.40 40.63 -9.04
C GLY A 421 38.86 41.09 -9.21
N ARG A 422 39.57 41.00 -10.34
CA ARG A 422 39.25 40.95 -11.79
C ARG A 422 40.53 40.50 -12.57
N ASP A 423 40.63 40.21 -13.88
CA ASP A 423 39.76 40.05 -15.08
C ASP A 423 40.63 39.43 -16.24
N ILE A 424 40.04 38.86 -17.32
CA ILE A 424 40.61 38.69 -18.71
C ILE A 424 41.75 37.60 -18.86
N ASP A 425 41.92 36.80 -19.95
CA ASP A 425 41.60 36.92 -21.39
C ASP A 425 41.28 35.57 -22.13
N SER A 426 41.12 35.69 -23.46
CA SER A 426 40.56 34.80 -24.47
C SER A 426 41.54 33.79 -25.10
N SER A 427 41.02 32.60 -25.48
CA SER A 427 41.21 31.93 -26.80
C SER A 427 40.34 30.67 -26.88
#